data_AF-A0A838NVI6-F1
#
_entry.id   AF-A0A838NVI6-F1
#
_cell.length_a   1.000
_cell.length_b   1.000
_cell.length_c   1.000
_cell.angle_alpha   90.00
_cell.angle_beta   90.00
_cell.angle_gamma   90.00
#
_symmetry.space_group_name_H-M   'P 1'
#
loop_
_entity.id
_entity.type
_entity.pdbx_description
1 polymer ?
#
loop_
_entity_poly.entity_id
_entity_poly.type
_entity_poly.pdbx_seq_one_letter_code
_entity_poly.pdbx_strand_id
1 'polypeptide(L)'
;MSILVSAEDLLARRRIATGALAPLAAGLRAELEPLVARPPEVPTLKAHLSRAGGRCEHDGALLAYDPWDARHHCPMCGCEYAGEAHERFRLYWHQLWLAERVLHAALLGVLLDDRHARALAATLLDAYADQYLRYPNRDNVLGPSRPFFSTYLESIWLLQLVLALDLLEAGAPAGETGELGARVRDRLVAPSAA
;
A
#
# COMPACT_ATOMS: atom_id res chain seq x y z
N MET A 1 21.01 5.61 -7.86
CA MET A 1 20.73 6.75 -6.97
C MET A 1 19.40 6.47 -6.30
N SER A 2 19.35 6.53 -4.96
CA SER A 2 18.06 6.50 -4.26
C SER A 2 17.33 7.83 -4.45
N ILE A 3 15.99 7.77 -4.51
CA ILE A 3 15.11 8.93 -4.70
C ILE A 3 15.07 9.82 -3.44
N LEU A 4 15.05 9.23 -2.24
CA LEU A 4 14.89 9.99 -0.99
C LEU A 4 16.10 9.99 -0.06
N VAL A 5 16.82 8.87 0.05
CA VAL A 5 17.78 8.66 1.14
C VAL A 5 19.04 7.98 0.61
N SER A 6 20.20 8.62 0.75
CA SER A 6 21.46 8.00 0.35
C SER A 6 21.74 6.70 1.13
N ALA A 7 22.61 5.83 0.60
CA ALA A 7 23.00 4.61 1.31
C ALA A 7 23.68 4.93 2.67
N GLU A 8 24.48 6.00 2.72
CA GLU A 8 25.11 6.49 3.96
C GLU A 8 24.04 6.94 4.97
N ASP A 9 23.06 7.69 4.51
CA ASP A 9 21.93 8.17 5.30
C ASP A 9 21.03 7.04 5.83
N LEU A 10 20.88 5.95 5.07
CA LEU A 10 20.20 4.73 5.52
C LEU A 10 20.98 4.02 6.63
N LEU A 11 22.31 3.92 6.51
CA LEU A 11 23.15 3.38 7.58
C LEU A 11 23.09 4.23 8.85
N ALA A 12 23.06 5.56 8.72
CA ALA A 12 22.85 6.46 9.84
C ALA A 12 21.48 6.23 10.52
N ARG A 13 20.40 6.12 9.74
CA ARG A 13 19.05 5.83 10.26
C ARG A 13 18.97 4.45 10.91
N ARG A 14 19.62 3.43 10.37
CA ARG A 14 19.70 2.09 10.98
C ARG A 14 20.30 2.18 12.39
N ARG A 15 21.42 2.88 12.57
CA ARG A 15 22.04 3.05 13.91
C ARG A 15 21.10 3.70 14.92
N ILE A 16 20.27 4.66 14.49
CA ILE A 16 19.28 5.30 15.35
C ILE A 16 18.12 4.33 15.66
N ALA A 17 17.60 3.64 14.65
CA ALA A 17 16.48 2.70 14.76
C ALA A 17 16.82 1.50 15.66
N THR A 18 18.04 0.97 15.58
CA THR A 18 18.51 -0.12 16.45
C THR A 18 19.11 0.36 17.78
N GLY A 19 19.16 1.67 17.98
CA GLY A 19 19.72 2.30 19.17
C GLY A 19 18.66 3.07 19.94
N ALA A 20 18.74 4.41 19.91
CA ALA A 20 17.88 5.29 20.69
C ALA A 20 16.36 5.10 20.42
N LEU A 21 15.99 4.66 19.21
CA LEU A 21 14.59 4.41 18.83
C LEU A 21 14.22 2.92 18.79
N ALA A 22 15.02 2.02 19.37
CA ALA A 22 14.75 0.58 19.34
C ALA A 22 13.34 0.20 19.83
N PRO A 23 12.78 0.77 20.92
CA PRO A 23 11.41 0.45 21.34
C PRO A 23 10.35 0.86 20.31
N LEU A 24 10.52 2.01 19.66
CA LEU A 24 9.62 2.47 18.60
C LEU A 24 9.71 1.54 17.39
N ALA A 25 10.93 1.20 16.97
CA ALA A 25 11.15 0.30 15.85
C ALA A 25 10.55 -1.10 16.12
N ALA A 26 10.67 -1.61 17.35
CA ALA A 26 10.07 -2.87 17.75
C ALA A 26 8.53 -2.83 17.74
N GLY A 27 7.92 -1.74 18.23
CA GLY A 27 6.47 -1.54 18.17
C GLY A 27 5.94 -1.50 16.74
N LEU A 28 6.58 -0.71 15.88
CA LEU A 28 6.24 -0.61 14.46
C LEU A 28 6.43 -1.96 13.72
N ARG A 29 7.48 -2.72 14.06
CA ARG A 29 7.69 -4.07 13.53
C ARG A 29 6.58 -5.03 13.97
N ALA A 30 6.13 -4.92 15.22
CA ALA A 30 5.04 -5.77 15.74
C ALA A 30 3.73 -5.56 14.96
N GLU A 31 3.46 -4.35 14.48
CA GLU A 31 2.29 -4.07 13.61
C GLU A 31 2.34 -4.82 12.27
N LEU A 32 3.53 -5.22 11.80
CA LEU A 32 3.69 -6.01 10.57
C LEU A 32 3.51 -7.52 10.80
N GLU A 33 3.58 -8.00 12.05
CA GLU A 33 3.52 -9.44 12.33
C GLU A 33 2.26 -10.12 11.78
N PRO A 34 1.04 -9.55 11.93
CA PRO A 34 -0.16 -10.13 11.32
C PRO A 34 -0.09 -10.22 9.80
N LEU A 35 0.55 -9.25 9.15
CA LEU A 35 0.70 -9.17 7.70
C LEU A 35 1.76 -10.15 7.19
N VAL A 36 2.82 -10.37 7.96
CA VAL A 36 3.83 -11.40 7.65
C VAL A 36 3.22 -12.80 7.80
N ALA A 37 2.44 -13.02 8.86
CA ALA A 37 1.79 -14.31 9.10
C ALA A 37 0.71 -14.61 8.06
N ARG A 38 -0.02 -13.59 7.61
CA ARG A 38 -1.04 -13.68 6.57
C ARG A 38 -0.95 -12.47 5.64
N PRO A 39 -0.14 -12.57 4.56
CA PRO A 39 -0.01 -11.50 3.59
C PRO A 39 -1.38 -11.12 3.01
N PRO A 40 -1.75 -9.83 3.01
CA PRO A 40 -2.98 -9.37 2.38
C PRO A 40 -2.88 -9.52 0.86
N GLU A 41 -4.03 -9.71 0.22
CA GLU A 41 -4.10 -9.77 -1.23
C GLU A 41 -4.23 -8.37 -1.84
N VAL A 42 -3.56 -8.14 -2.96
CA VAL A 42 -3.79 -6.94 -3.77
C VAL A 42 -5.20 -7.00 -4.36
N PRO A 43 -6.05 -5.97 -4.20
CA PRO A 43 -7.41 -5.98 -4.74
C PRO A 43 -7.43 -6.24 -6.23
N THR A 44 -8.29 -7.15 -6.70
CA THR A 44 -8.42 -7.42 -8.14
C THR A 44 -9.35 -6.43 -8.85
N LEU A 45 -10.16 -5.70 -8.09
CA LEU A 45 -11.13 -4.73 -8.59
C LEU A 45 -10.65 -3.29 -8.38
N LYS A 46 -11.10 -2.41 -9.28
CA LYS A 46 -10.90 -0.96 -9.19
C LYS A 46 -11.83 -0.35 -8.14
N ALA A 47 -11.29 0.55 -7.30
CA ALA A 47 -12.08 1.35 -6.38
C ALA A 47 -13.05 2.26 -7.14
N HIS A 48 -14.28 2.39 -6.63
CA HIS A 48 -15.35 3.11 -7.32
C HIS A 48 -16.00 4.14 -6.40
N LEU A 49 -16.17 5.36 -6.90
CA LEU A 49 -16.93 6.41 -6.24
C LEU A 49 -18.34 6.43 -6.83
N SER A 50 -19.34 6.19 -5.98
CA SER A 50 -20.75 6.30 -6.34
C SER A 50 -21.47 7.22 -5.36
N ARG A 51 -22.72 7.56 -5.65
CA ARG A 51 -23.54 8.40 -4.76
C ARG A 51 -23.77 7.78 -3.38
N ALA A 52 -24.00 6.46 -3.33
CA ALA A 52 -24.33 5.74 -2.09
C ALA A 52 -23.11 5.08 -1.43
N GLY A 53 -22.11 4.69 -2.23
CA GLY A 53 -20.97 3.91 -1.77
C GLY A 53 -20.23 4.56 -0.61
N GLY A 54 -19.98 3.76 0.43
CA GLY A 54 -19.19 4.17 1.59
C GLY A 54 -19.84 5.20 2.50
N ARG A 55 -21.14 5.48 2.37
CA ARG A 55 -21.87 6.43 3.22
C ARG A 55 -23.05 5.79 3.92
N CYS A 56 -23.32 6.26 5.14
CA CYS A 56 -24.52 5.96 5.90
C CYS A 56 -25.72 6.66 5.25
N GLU A 57 -26.81 5.94 5.04
CA GLU A 57 -28.06 6.49 4.49
C GLU A 57 -28.84 7.33 5.51
N HIS A 58 -28.60 7.14 6.81
CA HIS A 58 -29.30 7.86 7.87
C HIS A 58 -28.67 9.23 8.17
N ASP A 59 -27.35 9.27 8.32
CA ASP A 59 -26.62 10.46 8.80
C ASP A 59 -25.53 10.96 7.82
N GLY A 60 -25.27 10.25 6.72
CA GLY A 60 -24.30 10.64 5.70
C GLY A 60 -22.82 10.43 6.07
N ALA A 61 -22.53 9.91 7.27
CA ALA A 61 -21.16 9.62 7.72
C ALA A 61 -20.48 8.59 6.80
N LEU A 62 -19.15 8.65 6.72
CA LEU A 62 -18.39 7.60 6.05
C LEU A 62 -18.47 6.30 6.86
N LEU A 63 -18.68 5.19 6.16
CA LEU A 63 -18.62 3.87 6.77
C LEU A 63 -17.19 3.59 7.22
N ALA A 64 -17.06 2.99 8.39
CA ALA A 64 -15.76 2.70 8.99
C ALA A 64 -14.96 1.74 8.11
N TYR A 65 -13.65 1.99 8.03
CA TYR A 65 -12.70 1.10 7.37
C TYR A 65 -11.90 0.35 8.43
N ASP A 66 -11.93 -0.97 8.35
CA ASP A 66 -11.07 -1.87 9.10
C ASP A 66 -10.43 -2.83 8.10
N PRO A 67 -9.10 -2.94 7.98
CA PRO A 67 -8.45 -3.86 7.05
C PRO A 67 -8.78 -5.34 7.31
N TRP A 68 -9.19 -5.70 8.53
CA TRP A 68 -9.46 -7.07 8.98
C TRP A 68 -10.95 -7.44 8.98
N ASP A 69 -11.83 -6.45 8.85
CA ASP A 69 -13.27 -6.65 8.74
C ASP A 69 -13.79 -6.13 7.39
N ALA A 70 -14.47 -7.01 6.65
CA ALA A 70 -15.05 -6.65 5.36
C ALA A 70 -16.40 -5.92 5.52
N ARG A 71 -17.05 -6.02 6.69
CA ARG A 71 -18.35 -5.43 6.93
C ARG A 71 -18.27 -3.91 6.96
N HIS A 72 -19.32 -3.27 6.48
CA HIS A 72 -19.40 -1.81 6.45
C HIS A 72 -20.35 -1.33 7.54
N HIS A 73 -19.83 -0.74 8.60
CA HIS A 73 -20.65 -0.19 9.68
C HIS A 73 -20.55 1.33 9.72
N CYS A 74 -21.67 1.99 10.01
CA CYS A 74 -21.64 3.40 10.36
C CYS A 74 -21.11 3.56 11.80
N PRO A 75 -20.06 4.36 12.04
CA PRO A 75 -19.55 4.58 13.39
C PRO A 75 -20.49 5.39 14.29
N MET A 76 -21.53 6.03 13.72
CA MET A 76 -22.46 6.88 14.46
C MET A 76 -23.72 6.12 14.88
N CYS A 77 -24.41 5.47 13.94
CA CYS A 77 -25.67 4.76 14.22
C CYS A 77 -25.51 3.25 14.38
N GLY A 78 -24.36 2.68 14.04
CA GLY A 78 -24.08 1.24 14.12
C GLY A 78 -24.73 0.38 13.03
N CYS A 79 -25.46 0.99 12.08
CA CYS A 79 -26.07 0.24 10.97
C CYS A 79 -25.00 -0.41 10.09
N GLU A 80 -25.24 -1.66 9.71
CA GLU A 80 -24.45 -2.41 8.74
C GLU A 80 -25.01 -2.20 7.33
N TYR A 81 -24.11 -1.99 6.37
CA TYR A 81 -24.41 -1.82 4.96
C TYR A 81 -23.71 -2.90 4.14
N ALA A 82 -24.33 -3.30 3.04
CA ALA A 82 -23.81 -4.30 2.11
C ALA A 82 -24.09 -3.89 0.66
N GLY A 83 -23.40 -4.54 -0.28
CA GLY A 83 -23.59 -4.35 -1.71
C GLY A 83 -22.41 -3.68 -2.42
N GLU A 84 -22.35 -3.87 -3.73
CA GLU A 84 -21.18 -3.56 -4.57
C GLU A 84 -20.70 -2.11 -4.42
N ALA A 85 -21.62 -1.15 -4.26
CA ALA A 85 -21.27 0.25 -4.09
C ALA A 85 -20.40 0.50 -2.84
N HIS A 86 -20.68 -0.17 -1.73
CA HIS A 86 -19.91 -0.05 -0.49
C HIS A 86 -18.62 -0.88 -0.56
N GLU A 87 -18.70 -2.08 -1.13
CA GLU A 87 -17.54 -2.97 -1.32
C GLU A 87 -16.47 -2.29 -2.18
N ARG A 88 -16.85 -1.73 -3.33
CA ARG A 88 -15.92 -1.06 -4.24
C ARG A 88 -15.45 0.29 -3.73
N PHE A 89 -16.24 0.99 -2.90
CA PHE A 89 -15.75 2.18 -2.22
C PHE A 89 -14.71 1.81 -1.15
N ARG A 90 -14.90 0.70 -0.42
CA ARG A 90 -13.93 0.24 0.59
C ARG A 90 -12.55 -0.03 -0.01
N LEU A 91 -12.48 -0.44 -1.28
CA LEU A 91 -11.21 -0.65 -1.98
C LEU A 91 -10.36 0.62 -2.08
N TYR A 92 -10.98 1.82 -2.08
CA TYR A 92 -10.22 3.07 -2.04
C TYR A 92 -9.35 3.15 -0.78
N TRP A 93 -9.95 2.90 0.39
CA TRP A 93 -9.21 2.87 1.64
C TRP A 93 -8.23 1.71 1.71
N HIS A 94 -8.62 0.55 1.18
CA HIS A 94 -7.77 -0.64 1.22
C HIS A 94 -6.49 -0.51 0.39
N GLN A 95 -6.58 0.04 -0.82
CA GLN A 95 -5.43 0.27 -1.69
C GLN A 95 -4.43 1.24 -1.03
N LEU A 96 -4.90 2.34 -0.44
CA LEU A 96 -4.06 3.30 0.28
C LEU A 96 -3.40 2.67 1.50
N TRP A 97 -4.18 1.98 2.33
CA TRP A 97 -3.67 1.26 3.50
C TRP A 97 -2.61 0.25 3.10
N LEU A 98 -2.86 -0.56 2.06
CA LEU A 98 -1.94 -1.59 1.63
C LEU A 98 -0.63 -1.02 1.09
N ALA A 99 -0.67 0.03 0.27
CA ALA A 99 0.55 0.68 -0.22
C ALA A 99 1.39 1.29 0.92
N GLU A 100 0.75 1.85 1.93
CA GLU A 100 1.44 2.32 3.14
C GLU A 100 2.09 1.16 3.91
N ARG A 101 1.43 -0.01 4.01
CA ARG A 101 2.03 -1.21 4.61
C ARG A 101 3.22 -1.74 3.80
N VAL A 102 3.19 -1.63 2.47
CA VAL A 102 4.33 -1.99 1.60
C VAL A 102 5.54 -1.09 1.91
N LEU A 103 5.34 0.23 1.99
CA LEU A 103 6.43 1.14 2.38
C LEU A 103 6.93 0.84 3.80
N HIS A 104 6.01 0.62 4.73
CA HIS A 104 6.35 0.30 6.12
C HIS A 104 7.23 -0.96 6.22
N ALA A 105 6.85 -2.02 5.51
CA ALA A 105 7.58 -3.27 5.46
C ALA A 105 8.96 -3.12 4.77
N ALA A 106 9.05 -2.36 3.68
CA ALA A 106 10.33 -2.07 3.03
C ALA A 106 11.27 -1.30 3.96
N LEU A 107 10.77 -0.25 4.61
CA LEU A 107 11.55 0.60 5.51
C LEU A 107 12.09 -0.19 6.71
N LEU A 108 11.22 -0.89 7.45
CA LEU A 108 11.66 -1.67 8.61
C LEU A 108 12.52 -2.86 8.21
N GLY A 109 12.18 -3.51 7.08
CA GLY A 109 12.97 -4.61 6.53
C GLY A 109 14.41 -4.20 6.23
N VAL A 110 14.62 -2.99 5.71
CA VAL A 110 15.95 -2.43 5.48
C VAL A 110 16.59 -1.97 6.78
N LEU A 111 15.91 -1.15 7.59
CA LEU A 111 16.53 -0.57 8.79
C LEU A 111 16.91 -1.64 9.82
N LEU A 112 16.07 -2.64 10.03
CA LEU A 112 16.25 -3.66 11.06
C LEU A 112 16.86 -4.97 10.54
N ASP A 113 17.18 -5.04 9.24
CA ASP A 113 17.58 -6.28 8.56
C ASP A 113 16.55 -7.42 8.71
N ASP A 114 15.27 -7.06 8.72
CA ASP A 114 14.17 -8.01 8.84
C ASP A 114 13.83 -8.60 7.47
N ARG A 115 14.28 -9.83 7.22
CA ARG A 115 14.02 -10.58 5.97
C ARG A 115 12.53 -10.77 5.71
N HIS A 116 11.71 -11.00 6.75
CA HIS A 116 10.28 -11.25 6.56
C HIS A 116 9.54 -9.99 6.13
N ALA A 117 9.89 -8.84 6.71
CA ALA A 117 9.35 -7.56 6.28
C ALA A 117 9.77 -7.22 4.83
N ARG A 118 11.04 -7.46 4.45
CA ARG A 118 11.49 -7.28 3.05
C ARG A 118 10.74 -8.20 2.09
N ALA A 119 10.55 -9.46 2.45
CA ALA A 119 9.82 -10.43 1.64
C ALA A 119 8.34 -10.05 1.46
N LEU A 120 7.68 -9.55 2.52
CA LEU A 120 6.31 -9.04 2.44
C LEU A 120 6.21 -7.87 1.45
N ALA A 121 7.09 -6.88 1.57
CA ALA A 121 7.11 -5.73 0.65
C ALA A 121 7.36 -6.16 -0.80
N ALA A 122 8.34 -7.05 -1.03
CA ALA A 122 8.66 -7.57 -2.35
C ALA A 122 7.48 -8.33 -2.98
N THR A 123 6.82 -9.19 -2.19
CA THR A 123 5.66 -9.98 -2.63
C THR A 123 4.51 -9.08 -3.06
N LEU A 124 4.21 -8.04 -2.27
CA LEU A 124 3.12 -7.10 -2.58
C LEU A 124 3.44 -6.20 -3.77
N LEU A 125 4.69 -5.75 -3.92
CA LEU A 125 5.13 -5.02 -5.12
C LEU A 125 4.98 -5.88 -6.38
N ASP A 126 5.36 -7.16 -6.32
CA ASP A 126 5.20 -8.09 -7.43
C ASP A 126 3.73 -8.32 -7.78
N ALA A 127 2.89 -8.53 -6.76
CA ALA A 127 1.45 -8.66 -6.93
C ALA A 127 0.81 -7.41 -7.57
N TYR A 128 1.26 -6.22 -7.18
CA TYR A 128 0.82 -4.98 -7.81
C TYR A 128 1.29 -4.87 -9.27
N ALA A 129 2.53 -5.25 -9.58
CA ALA A 129 3.02 -5.31 -10.96
C ALA A 129 2.22 -6.29 -11.83
N ASP A 130 1.73 -7.39 -11.24
CA ASP A 130 0.86 -8.34 -11.94
C ASP A 130 -0.55 -7.81 -12.20
N GLN A 131 -1.08 -7.05 -11.24
CA GLN A 131 -2.47 -6.61 -11.25
C GLN A 131 -2.68 -5.28 -11.96
N TYR A 132 -1.71 -4.36 -11.94
CA TYR A 132 -1.90 -2.96 -12.33
C TYR A 132 -2.57 -2.78 -13.70
N LEU A 133 -2.04 -3.45 -14.75
CA LEU A 133 -2.57 -3.35 -16.10
C LEU A 133 -3.93 -4.03 -16.30
N ARG A 134 -4.36 -4.88 -15.37
CA ARG A 134 -5.65 -5.57 -15.40
C ARG A 134 -6.78 -4.70 -14.86
N TYR A 135 -6.48 -3.65 -14.09
CA TYR A 135 -7.50 -2.69 -13.68
C TYR A 135 -8.01 -1.92 -14.90
N PRO A 136 -9.34 -1.73 -14.99
CA PRO A 136 -9.92 -1.01 -16.10
C PRO A 136 -9.69 0.50 -15.96
N ASN A 137 -9.31 1.16 -17.05
CA ASN A 137 -9.24 2.63 -17.11
C ASN A 137 -10.60 3.23 -17.51
N ARG A 138 -11.60 3.09 -16.63
CA ARG A 138 -12.96 3.64 -16.75
C ARG A 138 -13.50 4.00 -15.36
N ASP A 139 -14.70 4.56 -15.27
CA ASP A 139 -15.31 5.00 -13.99
C ASP A 139 -14.42 6.02 -13.25
N ASN A 140 -13.82 6.92 -14.04
CA ASN A 140 -12.93 7.97 -13.58
C ASN A 140 -13.70 9.25 -13.24
N VAL A 141 -13.37 9.84 -12.09
CA VAL A 141 -13.92 11.12 -11.62
C VAL A 141 -12.92 12.26 -11.84
N LEU A 142 -11.62 11.99 -11.64
CA LEU A 142 -10.56 12.97 -11.83
C LEU A 142 -9.41 12.33 -12.63
N GLY A 143 -9.36 12.59 -13.94
CA GLY A 143 -8.31 12.08 -14.84
C GLY A 143 -8.33 10.56 -15.07
N PRO A 144 -7.53 10.06 -16.03
CA PRO A 144 -7.43 8.62 -16.30
C PRO A 144 -6.72 7.89 -15.16
N SER A 145 -7.37 6.90 -14.54
CA SER A 145 -6.79 6.15 -13.44
C SER A 145 -7.17 4.66 -13.49
N ARG A 146 -6.34 3.80 -12.90
CA ARG A 146 -6.52 2.34 -12.92
C ARG A 146 -7.02 1.79 -11.57
N PRO A 147 -6.23 1.79 -10.48
CA PRO A 147 -6.69 1.27 -9.19
C PRO A 147 -7.77 2.13 -8.53
N PHE A 148 -7.85 3.42 -8.88
CA PHE A 148 -8.77 4.40 -8.30
C PHE A 148 -9.62 5.10 -9.35
N PHE A 149 -10.66 5.78 -8.88
CA PHE A 149 -11.46 6.72 -9.67
C PHE A 149 -10.77 8.09 -9.85
N SER A 150 -9.51 8.27 -9.42
CA SER A 150 -8.83 9.57 -9.41
C SER A 150 -7.31 9.45 -9.56
N THR A 151 -6.73 10.19 -10.50
CA THR A 151 -5.27 10.30 -10.72
C THR A 151 -4.53 10.83 -9.49
N TYR A 152 -5.18 11.69 -8.71
CA TYR A 152 -4.61 12.20 -7.46
C TYR A 152 -4.36 11.07 -6.45
N LEU A 153 -5.35 10.18 -6.28
CA LEU A 153 -5.23 9.03 -5.39
C LEU A 153 -4.20 8.03 -5.91
N GLU A 154 -4.18 7.80 -7.22
CA GLU A 154 -3.19 6.95 -7.85
C GLU A 154 -1.77 7.49 -7.67
N SER A 155 -1.58 8.80 -7.71
CA SER A 155 -0.26 9.42 -7.50
C SER A 155 0.24 9.25 -6.06
N ILE A 156 -0.65 9.40 -5.05
CA ILE A 156 -0.32 9.15 -3.64
C ILE A 156 0.07 7.68 -3.44
N TRP A 157 -0.75 6.77 -3.97
CA TRP A 157 -0.51 5.34 -3.90
C TRP A 157 0.79 4.93 -4.59
N LEU A 158 1.02 5.44 -5.81
CA LEU A 158 2.21 5.13 -6.61
C LEU A 158 3.48 5.62 -5.91
N LEU A 159 3.44 6.81 -5.30
CA LEU A 159 4.56 7.34 -4.54
C LEU A 159 4.99 6.36 -3.44
N GLN A 160 4.06 5.84 -2.65
CA GLN A 160 4.36 4.87 -1.59
C GLN A 160 5.09 3.63 -2.14
N LEU A 161 4.60 3.08 -3.28
CA LEU A 161 5.19 1.89 -3.89
C LEU A 161 6.57 2.15 -4.50
N VAL A 162 6.75 3.30 -5.16
CA VAL A 162 8.06 3.71 -5.71
C VAL A 162 9.08 3.90 -4.60
N LEU A 163 8.69 4.53 -3.49
CA LEU A 163 9.56 4.68 -2.33
C LEU A 163 9.91 3.35 -1.66
N ALA A 164 8.95 2.42 -1.60
CA ALA A 164 9.21 1.08 -1.09
C ALA A 164 10.23 0.33 -1.95
N LEU A 165 10.07 0.37 -3.28
CA LEU A 165 11.03 -0.24 -4.20
C LEU A 165 12.42 0.40 -4.07
N ASP A 166 12.48 1.73 -4.03
CA ASP A 166 13.73 2.48 -3.90
C ASP A 166 14.50 2.10 -2.61
N LEU A 167 13.80 1.99 -1.48
CA LEU A 167 14.38 1.55 -0.21
C LEU A 167 14.93 0.12 -0.30
N LEU A 168 14.17 -0.81 -0.89
CA LEU A 168 14.61 -2.18 -1.06
C LEU A 168 15.86 -2.26 -1.95
N GLU A 169 15.89 -1.55 -3.08
CA GLU A 169 17.06 -1.53 -3.97
C GLU A 169 18.29 -0.87 -3.34
N ALA A 170 18.09 0.14 -2.49
CA ALA A 170 19.18 0.84 -1.82
C ALA A 170 19.74 0.06 -0.61
N GLY A 171 18.92 -0.76 0.05
CA GLY A 171 19.24 -1.30 1.37
C GLY A 171 19.12 -2.82 1.56
N ALA A 172 18.52 -3.55 0.61
CA ALA A 172 18.47 -5.02 0.67
C ALA A 172 19.82 -5.64 0.20
N PRO A 173 20.14 -6.88 0.61
CA PRO A 173 21.26 -7.63 0.08
C PRO A 173 21.22 -7.75 -1.45
N ALA A 174 22.41 -7.76 -2.05
CA ALA A 174 22.57 -7.84 -3.49
C ALA A 174 21.85 -9.09 -4.07
N GLY A 175 21.12 -8.91 -5.16
CA GLY A 175 20.42 -9.96 -5.87
C GLY A 175 18.96 -10.19 -5.44
N GLU A 176 18.49 -9.59 -4.35
CA GLU A 176 17.10 -9.80 -3.89
C GLU A 176 16.05 -8.98 -4.66
N THR A 177 16.44 -7.89 -5.33
CA THR A 177 15.50 -6.89 -5.88
C THR A 177 15.61 -6.65 -7.38
N GLY A 178 16.62 -7.19 -8.06
CA GLY A 178 16.94 -6.84 -9.45
C GLY A 178 15.81 -7.12 -10.44
N GLU A 179 15.32 -8.36 -10.48
CA GLU A 179 14.22 -8.76 -11.37
C GLU A 179 12.89 -8.06 -10.99
N LEU A 180 12.61 -7.96 -9.69
CA LEU A 180 11.44 -7.27 -9.16
C LEU A 180 11.42 -5.80 -9.59
N GLY A 181 12.52 -5.09 -9.41
CA GLY A 181 12.60 -3.67 -9.72
C GLY A 181 12.43 -3.36 -11.20
N ALA A 182 12.95 -4.20 -12.09
CA ALA A 182 12.71 -4.09 -13.52
C ALA A 182 11.21 -4.30 -13.84
N ARG A 183 10.61 -5.35 -13.27
CA ARG A 183 9.20 -5.67 -13.49
C ARG A 183 8.26 -4.59 -12.97
N VAL A 184 8.47 -4.08 -11.75
CA VAL A 184 7.63 -3.00 -11.17
C VAL A 184 7.71 -1.73 -12.01
N ARG A 185 8.90 -1.36 -12.50
CA ARG A 185 9.05 -0.19 -13.38
C ARG A 185 8.30 -0.36 -14.70
N ASP A 186 8.43 -1.51 -15.34
CA ASP A 186 7.80 -1.81 -16.64
C ASP A 186 6.28 -1.95 -16.53
N ARG A 187 5.81 -2.66 -15.51
CA ARG A 187 4.41 -3.09 -15.41
C ARG A 187 3.50 -2.15 -14.63
N LEU A 188 4.08 -1.31 -13.78
CA LEU A 188 3.33 -0.45 -12.86
C LEU A 188 3.74 1.02 -12.98
N VAL A 189 5.03 1.35 -12.85
CA VAL A 189 5.45 2.76 -12.79
C VAL A 189 5.32 3.45 -14.15
N ALA A 190 5.94 2.90 -15.20
CA ALA A 190 5.89 3.51 -16.53
C ALA A 190 4.45 3.62 -17.09
N PRO A 191 3.60 2.58 -16.95
CA PRO A 191 2.22 2.69 -17.41
C PRO A 191 1.33 3.62 -16.57
N SER A 192 1.67 3.88 -15.30
CA SER A 192 0.96 4.85 -14.45
C SER A 192 1.35 6.30 -14.74
N ALA A 193 2.54 6.52 -15.29
CA ALA A 193 3.04 7.83 -15.67
C ALA A 193 2.63 8.29 -17.10
N ALA A 194 1.95 7.44 -17.87
CA ALA A 194 1.59 7.66 -19.28
C ALA A 194 0.15 8.19 -19.44
#